data_AF-A0A932IMF1-F1
#
_entry.id   AF-A0A932IMF1-F1
#
_cell.length_a   1.000
_cell.length_b   1.000
_cell.length_c   1.000
_cell.angle_alpha   90.00
_cell.angle_beta   90.00
_cell.angle_gamma   90.00
#
_symmetry.space_group_name_H-M   'P 1'
#
loop_
_entity.id
_entity.type
_entity.pdbx_description
1 polymer ?
#
loop_
_entity_poly.entity_id
_entity_poly.type
_entity_poly.pdbx_seq_one_letter_code
_entity_poly.pdbx_strand_id
1 'polypeptide(L)'
;MTFSTTIRVIICFVLSLSLFVAVSFASDSPAPFKQKGSTQTVLSLSRQAGSMLSSQNINEIKKQIQEHQLSLQKEKQSSNEHDGRRWNTTPETKSQGDKKYSTMSDISNFLIMRNVDMASGGYGGMRNVGSGTISTTTPVSGTILKAFLYWQGPTRSSDQEANASVNFNGTDVFGDNIGFSNDNCWGFENSQAYRAEVTNFVSTGTGPYSLSNFLKNEGNTNINGASIIVFFVDGDSSNNRDYVLFDGNDSNIENVYDALGWNVNLNNINYVTGNVSMLLHVSDGQVWLDDNLYLNSIAITDTNQIFEGKSVP
;
A
#
# COMPACT_ATOMS: atom_id res chain seq x y z
N MET A 1 14.58 -19.65 -37.41
CA MET A 1 13.35 -19.73 -36.61
C MET A 1 13.56 -18.81 -35.41
N THR A 2 13.13 -17.56 -35.52
CA THR A 2 13.30 -16.52 -34.48
C THR A 2 12.07 -16.53 -33.59
N PHE A 3 12.21 -17.01 -32.36
CA PHE A 3 11.17 -16.88 -31.34
C PHE A 3 11.14 -15.42 -30.88
N SER A 4 10.08 -14.70 -31.25
CA SER A 4 9.78 -13.36 -30.74
C SER A 4 8.97 -13.50 -29.46
N THR A 5 9.65 -13.69 -28.34
CA THR A 5 9.01 -13.71 -27.01
C THR A 5 8.63 -12.28 -26.65
N THR A 6 7.35 -11.95 -26.72
CA THR A 6 6.84 -10.67 -26.23
C THR A 6 6.71 -10.79 -24.71
N ILE A 7 7.69 -10.26 -23.98
CA ILE A 7 7.65 -10.18 -22.51
C ILE A 7 6.57 -9.18 -22.14
N ARG A 8 5.56 -9.61 -21.37
CA ARG A 8 4.54 -8.75 -20.76
C ARG A 8 4.68 -8.87 -19.25
N VAL A 9 4.96 -7.76 -18.59
CA VAL A 9 5.17 -7.72 -17.13
C VAL A 9 3.85 -7.38 -16.44
N ILE A 10 3.48 -8.10 -15.39
CA ILE A 10 2.41 -7.68 -14.48
C ILE A 10 3.02 -7.49 -13.09
N ILE A 11 2.81 -6.31 -12.51
CA ILE A 11 3.26 -5.96 -11.17
C ILE A 11 2.05 -6.18 -10.24
N CYS A 12 2.16 -7.07 -9.26
CA CYS A 12 1.11 -7.26 -8.25
C CYS A 12 1.57 -6.67 -6.91
N PHE A 13 0.69 -5.91 -6.27
CA PHE A 13 0.86 -5.37 -4.93
C PHE A 13 -0.26 -5.86 -4.03
N VAL A 14 0.06 -5.93 -2.74
CA VAL A 14 -0.92 -5.91 -1.65
C VAL A 14 -0.68 -4.59 -0.91
N LEU A 15 -1.68 -3.71 -0.88
CA LEU A 15 -1.61 -2.34 -0.34
C LEU A 15 -2.83 -2.12 0.57
N SER A 16 -2.68 -1.48 1.73
CA SER A 16 -3.82 -1.10 2.60
C SER A 16 -3.81 0.41 2.87
N LEU A 17 -4.98 1.02 3.03
CA LEU A 17 -5.21 2.42 2.63
C LEU A 17 -6.14 3.20 3.59
N SER A 18 -5.83 4.43 4.07
CA SER A 18 -6.82 5.36 4.69
C SER A 18 -6.38 6.86 4.73
N LEU A 19 -7.02 7.85 4.04
CA LEU A 19 -7.04 9.30 4.49
C LEU A 19 -8.02 10.25 3.74
N PHE A 20 -8.39 11.39 4.38
CA PHE A 20 -9.24 12.51 3.88
C PHE A 20 -8.77 13.90 4.41
N VAL A 21 -9.03 15.02 3.68
CA VAL A 21 -9.66 16.33 4.11
C VAL A 21 -9.67 17.44 3.02
N ALA A 22 -10.91 17.88 2.67
CA ALA A 22 -11.55 19.15 2.21
C ALA A 22 -10.78 20.28 1.46
N VAL A 23 -11.35 21.05 0.48
CA VAL A 23 -12.52 21.99 0.57
C VAL A 23 -13.17 22.33 -0.82
N SER A 24 -14.52 22.30 -0.87
CA SER A 24 -15.59 23.09 -1.56
C SER A 24 -15.37 24.10 -2.72
N PHE A 25 -16.34 24.49 -3.58
CA PHE A 25 -17.77 24.14 -3.87
C PHE A 25 -18.23 24.71 -5.25
N ALA A 26 -19.31 24.11 -5.80
CA ALA A 26 -20.40 24.65 -6.67
C ALA A 26 -20.08 25.09 -8.15
N SER A 27 -20.93 24.89 -9.17
CA SER A 27 -22.20 24.18 -9.36
C SER A 27 -22.47 23.94 -10.87
N ASP A 28 -23.40 23.03 -11.14
CA ASP A 28 -24.32 22.92 -12.29
C ASP A 28 -24.02 22.05 -13.53
N SER A 29 -25.11 21.33 -13.87
CA SER A 29 -25.31 20.23 -14.82
C SER A 29 -25.27 20.60 -16.31
N PRO A 30 -25.20 19.61 -17.22
CA PRO A 30 -24.68 19.79 -18.57
C PRO A 30 -25.75 19.87 -19.66
N ALA A 31 -25.41 20.54 -20.77
CA ALA A 31 -26.01 20.32 -22.09
C ALA A 31 -25.04 20.77 -23.22
N PRO A 32 -25.17 20.24 -24.45
CA PRO A 32 -23.99 19.78 -25.19
C PRO A 32 -23.55 20.67 -26.37
N PHE A 33 -22.25 20.55 -26.65
CA PHE A 33 -21.56 20.59 -27.94
C PHE A 33 -22.08 21.53 -29.05
N LYS A 34 -21.33 22.61 -29.32
CA LYS A 34 -21.13 23.17 -30.68
C LYS A 34 -19.70 23.71 -30.85
N GLN A 35 -19.06 23.21 -31.90
CA GLN A 35 -17.73 23.55 -32.40
C GLN A 35 -17.71 24.92 -33.10
N LYS A 36 -16.73 25.79 -32.81
CA LYS A 36 -16.10 26.73 -33.77
C LYS A 36 -14.94 27.52 -33.13
N GLY A 37 -13.77 27.47 -33.77
CA GLY A 37 -12.98 28.68 -34.01
C GLY A 37 -11.67 28.90 -33.24
N SER A 38 -10.59 28.99 -34.03
CA SER A 38 -9.40 29.84 -33.88
C SER A 38 -8.17 29.30 -33.12
N THR A 39 -7.11 29.11 -33.89
CA THR A 39 -5.79 28.59 -33.54
C THR A 39 -4.77 29.71 -33.31
N GLN A 40 -5.02 30.70 -32.43
CA GLN A 40 -4.06 31.81 -32.23
C GLN A 40 -3.79 32.32 -30.80
N THR A 41 -4.28 31.67 -29.73
CA THR A 41 -4.12 32.23 -28.36
C THR A 41 -3.07 31.54 -27.46
N VAL A 42 -2.37 30.50 -27.92
CA VAL A 42 -1.47 29.73 -27.02
C VAL A 42 -0.01 30.23 -27.01
N LEU A 43 0.37 31.17 -27.90
CA LEU A 43 1.76 31.65 -28.00
C LEU A 43 2.07 32.95 -27.22
N SER A 44 1.10 33.57 -26.54
CA SER A 44 1.34 34.78 -25.73
C SER A 44 1.39 34.54 -24.22
N LEU A 45 0.83 33.43 -23.70
CA LEU A 45 0.83 33.13 -22.26
C LEU A 45 2.15 32.53 -21.75
N SER A 46 2.93 31.86 -22.62
CA SER A 46 4.23 31.29 -22.23
C SER A 46 5.35 32.32 -22.06
N ARG A 47 5.19 33.54 -22.61
CA ARG A 47 6.16 34.64 -22.44
C ARG A 47 5.90 35.49 -21.20
N GLN A 48 4.71 35.41 -20.58
CA GLN A 48 4.38 36.21 -19.39
C GLN A 48 4.73 35.51 -18.07
N ALA A 49 4.71 34.17 -18.03
CA ALA A 49 5.12 33.39 -16.85
C ALA A 49 6.64 33.37 -16.60
N GLY A 50 7.47 33.64 -17.62
CA GLY A 50 8.93 33.67 -17.51
C GLY A 50 9.52 34.98 -16.97
N SER A 51 8.70 35.99 -16.67
CA SER A 51 9.17 37.35 -16.32
C SER A 51 8.85 37.84 -14.89
N MET A 52 8.25 37.01 -14.03
CA MET A 52 7.82 37.40 -12.68
C MET A 52 8.59 36.74 -11.52
N LEU A 53 9.83 36.30 -11.75
CA LEU A 53 10.79 36.09 -10.66
C LEU A 53 11.94 37.08 -10.84
N SER A 54 11.73 38.31 -10.39
CA SER A 54 12.82 39.27 -10.29
C SER A 54 13.83 38.74 -9.26
N SER A 55 15.11 39.05 -9.48
CA SER A 55 16.20 38.70 -8.56
C SER A 55 15.98 39.23 -7.14
N GLN A 56 15.11 40.23 -6.96
CA GLN A 56 14.68 40.74 -5.66
C GLN A 56 13.85 39.71 -4.87
N ASN A 57 12.98 38.92 -5.53
CA ASN A 57 12.14 37.92 -4.85
C ASN A 57 12.96 36.73 -4.33
N ILE A 58 14.01 36.34 -5.05
CA ILE A 58 14.88 35.21 -4.65
C ILE A 58 15.72 35.56 -3.41
N ASN A 59 16.20 36.80 -3.31
CA ASN A 59 17.01 37.23 -2.17
C ASN A 59 16.16 37.38 -0.90
N GLU A 60 14.91 37.83 -1.02
CA GLU A 60 13.99 37.90 0.12
C GLU A 60 13.63 36.50 0.64
N ILE A 61 13.38 35.54 -0.25
CA ILE A 61 13.13 34.14 0.13
C ILE A 61 14.36 33.54 0.84
N LYS A 62 15.57 33.79 0.35
CA LYS A 62 16.81 33.32 1.01
C LYS A 62 16.97 33.90 2.41
N LYS A 63 16.65 35.19 2.58
CA LYS A 63 16.70 35.86 3.88
C LYS A 63 15.71 35.23 4.87
N GLN A 64 14.48 34.97 4.45
CA GLN A 64 13.45 34.33 5.30
C GLN A 64 13.85 32.91 5.73
N ILE A 65 14.45 32.12 4.82
CA ILE A 65 14.97 30.79 5.15
C ILE A 65 16.07 30.87 6.20
N GLN A 66 16.99 31.84 6.07
CA GLN A 66 18.10 32.00 6.99
C GLN A 66 17.64 32.46 8.39
N GLU A 67 16.66 33.36 8.46
CA GLU A 67 16.06 33.81 9.74
C GLU A 67 15.35 32.65 10.47
N HIS A 68 14.65 31.78 9.74
CA HIS A 68 14.00 30.60 10.31
C HIS A 68 15.01 29.56 10.83
N GLN A 69 16.12 29.35 10.13
CA GLN A 69 17.18 28.45 10.61
C GLN A 69 17.84 28.97 11.90
N LEU A 70 18.01 30.28 12.03
CA LEU A 70 18.54 30.93 13.24
C LEU A 70 17.58 30.82 14.44
N SER A 71 16.26 30.86 14.22
CA SER A 71 15.30 30.68 15.31
C SER A 71 15.32 29.26 15.87
N LEU A 72 15.39 28.25 15.00
CA LEU A 72 15.48 26.84 15.40
C LEU A 72 16.76 26.52 16.20
N GLN A 73 17.86 27.20 15.91
CA GLN A 73 19.10 27.03 16.66
C GLN A 73 19.02 27.65 18.07
N LYS A 74 18.34 28.80 18.23
CA LYS A 74 18.13 29.44 19.54
C LYS A 74 17.22 28.60 20.44
N GLU A 75 16.21 27.97 19.87
CA GLU A 75 15.28 27.11 20.62
C GLU A 75 15.99 25.89 21.21
N LYS A 76 16.89 25.26 20.42
CA LYS A 76 17.74 24.14 20.87
C LYS A 76 18.79 24.51 21.94
N GLN A 77 19.21 25.78 22.00
CA GLN A 77 20.11 26.24 23.07
C GLN A 77 19.35 26.54 24.37
N SER A 78 18.10 27.03 24.28
CA SER A 78 17.30 27.31 25.49
C SER A 78 16.84 26.06 26.24
N SER A 79 16.72 24.91 25.56
CA SER A 79 16.34 23.64 26.19
C SER A 79 17.43 22.99 27.02
N ASN A 80 18.68 23.49 26.98
CA ASN A 80 19.82 22.92 27.70
C ASN A 80 20.22 23.68 28.99
N GLU A 81 19.55 24.78 29.34
CA GLU A 81 19.91 25.61 30.52
C GLU A 81 18.86 25.60 31.64
N HIS A 82 17.90 24.66 31.64
CA HIS A 82 16.84 24.59 32.65
C HIS A 82 16.62 23.20 33.25
N ASP A 83 17.65 22.57 33.81
CA ASP A 83 17.43 21.73 35.01
C ASP A 83 18.70 21.52 35.86
N GLY A 84 18.94 22.45 36.78
CA GLY A 84 20.01 22.40 37.76
C GLY A 84 19.55 21.89 39.13
N ARG A 85 18.68 20.88 39.23
CA ARG A 85 18.33 20.27 40.54
C ARG A 85 18.53 18.76 40.62
N ARG A 86 19.67 18.46 41.21
CA ARG A 86 20.12 17.18 41.79
C ARG A 86 19.07 16.58 42.74
N TRP A 87 18.53 15.41 42.41
CA TRP A 87 17.92 14.47 43.36
C TRP A 87 18.46 13.07 43.11
N ASN A 88 19.25 12.59 44.08
CA ASN A 88 19.63 11.18 44.23
C ASN A 88 18.45 10.44 44.84
N THR A 89 17.80 9.55 44.10
CA THR A 89 17.24 8.29 44.61
C THR A 89 16.95 7.36 43.44
N THR A 90 17.77 6.31 43.32
CA THR A 90 17.51 5.11 42.51
C THR A 90 16.21 4.45 43.00
N PRO A 91 15.38 3.94 42.08
CA PRO A 91 15.42 2.50 41.83
C PRO A 91 15.67 2.22 40.35
N GLU A 92 16.39 1.12 40.09
CA GLU A 92 16.75 0.61 38.77
C GLU A 92 15.56 0.61 37.81
N THR A 93 15.47 1.64 36.98
CA THR A 93 14.91 1.49 35.65
C THR A 93 15.91 0.63 34.90
N LYS A 94 15.65 -0.68 34.87
CA LYS A 94 16.12 -1.52 33.76
C LYS A 94 15.75 -0.73 32.51
N SER A 95 16.75 -0.18 31.82
CA SER A 95 16.54 0.39 30.50
C SER A 95 15.82 -0.69 29.73
N GLN A 96 14.57 -0.41 29.40
CA GLN A 96 13.82 -1.16 28.40
C GLN A 96 14.70 -1.03 27.17
N GLY A 97 15.58 -2.02 27.00
CA GLY A 97 16.64 -1.97 26.02
C GLY A 97 15.99 -1.62 24.72
N ASP A 98 16.60 -0.66 24.02
CA ASP A 98 16.24 -0.21 22.68
C ASP A 98 15.49 -1.33 21.99
N LYS A 99 14.14 -1.27 22.05
CA LYS A 99 13.30 -2.11 21.22
C LYS A 99 13.61 -1.54 19.87
N LYS A 100 14.66 -2.11 19.28
CA LYS A 100 15.11 -1.90 17.93
C LYS A 100 13.85 -2.13 17.12
N TYR A 101 13.17 -1.04 16.77
CA TYR A 101 12.06 -1.08 15.83
C TYR A 101 12.69 -1.72 14.60
N SER A 102 12.43 -3.02 14.49
CA SER A 102 12.91 -3.88 13.44
C SER A 102 12.51 -3.18 12.16
N THR A 103 13.51 -2.65 11.45
CA THR A 103 13.47 -2.08 10.09
C THR A 103 12.08 -1.68 9.60
N MET A 104 11.85 -0.38 9.40
CA MET A 104 10.67 0.17 8.71
C MET A 104 10.14 -0.85 7.69
N SER A 105 8.90 -1.30 7.90
CA SER A 105 8.33 -2.42 7.14
C SER A 105 7.74 -1.91 5.83
N ASP A 106 8.52 -1.09 5.13
CA ASP A 106 8.16 -0.54 3.84
C ASP A 106 7.86 -1.68 2.86
N ILE A 107 6.94 -1.40 1.94
CA ILE A 107 6.64 -2.32 0.85
C ILE A 107 7.92 -2.69 0.11
N SER A 108 8.19 -4.00 0.04
CA SER A 108 9.47 -4.52 -0.44
C SER A 108 9.28 -5.61 -1.49
N ASN A 109 10.31 -5.84 -2.29
CA ASN A 109 10.30 -6.91 -3.28
C ASN A 109 10.33 -8.27 -2.58
N PHE A 110 9.32 -9.09 -2.82
CA PHE A 110 9.19 -10.42 -2.21
C PHE A 110 9.60 -11.54 -3.17
N LEU A 111 9.00 -11.56 -4.36
CA LEU A 111 9.09 -12.72 -5.26
C LEU A 111 9.12 -12.27 -6.72
N ILE A 112 9.91 -12.98 -7.51
CA ILE A 112 9.88 -12.89 -8.97
C ILE A 112 9.54 -14.27 -9.53
N MET A 113 8.42 -14.36 -10.24
CA MET A 113 8.00 -15.56 -10.98
C MET A 113 8.11 -15.27 -12.48
N ARG A 114 8.83 -16.09 -13.23
CA ARG A 114 9.07 -15.85 -14.66
C ARG A 114 8.41 -16.90 -15.51
N ASN A 115 7.86 -16.47 -16.65
CA ASN A 115 7.26 -17.35 -17.65
C ASN A 115 6.21 -18.30 -17.03
N VAL A 116 5.23 -17.73 -16.32
CA VAL A 116 4.12 -18.46 -15.67
C VAL A 116 2.78 -17.77 -15.92
N ASP A 117 1.71 -18.41 -15.50
CA ASP A 117 0.39 -17.82 -15.33
C ASP A 117 0.16 -17.37 -13.87
N MET A 118 -0.82 -16.48 -13.68
CA MET A 118 -1.25 -16.05 -12.36
C MET A 118 -2.76 -15.85 -12.33
N ALA A 119 -3.38 -16.33 -11.26
CA ALA A 119 -4.74 -16.03 -10.88
C ALA A 119 -4.74 -15.40 -9.50
N SER A 120 -5.64 -14.46 -9.28
CA SER A 120 -5.77 -13.75 -8.01
C SER A 120 -7.22 -13.64 -7.61
N GLY A 121 -7.48 -13.43 -6.33
CA GLY A 121 -8.80 -13.05 -5.85
C GLY A 121 -8.73 -12.43 -4.47
N GLY A 122 -9.84 -11.86 -4.03
CA GLY A 122 -9.98 -11.32 -2.69
C GLY A 122 -11.27 -11.75 -2.00
N TYR A 123 -11.30 -11.55 -0.69
CA TYR A 123 -12.53 -11.43 0.07
C TYR A 123 -12.45 -10.25 1.06
N GLY A 124 -13.26 -9.22 0.84
CA GLY A 124 -13.41 -8.06 1.73
C GLY A 124 -14.51 -8.25 2.77
N GLY A 125 -14.74 -7.24 3.61
CA GLY A 125 -15.87 -7.24 4.55
C GLY A 125 -15.73 -8.21 5.73
N MET A 126 -14.51 -8.65 6.06
CA MET A 126 -14.24 -9.59 7.16
C MET A 126 -14.28 -8.94 8.55
N ARG A 127 -14.33 -7.61 8.62
CA ARG A 127 -14.33 -6.87 9.89
C ARG A 127 -15.51 -7.27 10.76
N ASN A 128 -15.26 -7.54 12.04
CA ASN A 128 -16.23 -8.03 13.03
C ASN A 128 -16.87 -9.38 12.69
N VAL A 129 -16.43 -10.04 11.61
CA VAL A 129 -16.94 -11.34 11.15
C VAL A 129 -15.84 -12.41 11.28
N GLY A 130 -14.61 -12.08 10.88
CA GLY A 130 -13.44 -12.96 10.99
C GLY A 130 -13.52 -14.24 10.16
N SER A 131 -14.47 -14.33 9.23
CA SER A 131 -14.70 -15.49 8.38
C SER A 131 -15.23 -15.07 7.00
N GLY A 132 -15.13 -15.97 6.02
CA GLY A 132 -15.44 -15.68 4.64
C GLY A 132 -15.22 -16.85 3.70
N THR A 133 -15.30 -16.59 2.40
CA THR A 133 -14.95 -17.55 1.36
C THR A 133 -14.26 -16.82 0.22
N ILE A 134 -13.10 -17.30 -0.18
CA ILE A 134 -12.30 -16.68 -1.24
C ILE A 134 -12.16 -17.63 -2.44
N SER A 135 -12.18 -17.06 -3.64
CA SER A 135 -11.93 -17.75 -4.91
C SER A 135 -11.07 -16.85 -5.80
N THR A 136 -10.36 -17.41 -6.77
CA THR A 136 -9.70 -16.59 -7.79
C THR A 136 -10.72 -16.10 -8.82
N THR A 137 -10.47 -14.95 -9.44
CA THR A 137 -11.33 -14.35 -10.47
C THR A 137 -11.20 -15.04 -11.81
N THR A 138 -10.02 -15.61 -12.09
CA THR A 138 -9.76 -16.44 -13.27
C THR A 138 -9.56 -17.90 -12.87
N PRO A 139 -10.05 -18.86 -13.66
CA PRO A 139 -9.79 -20.27 -13.42
C PRO A 139 -8.29 -20.57 -13.41
N VAL A 140 -7.88 -21.44 -12.50
CA VAL A 140 -6.56 -22.04 -12.46
C VAL A 140 -6.61 -23.40 -13.14
N SER A 141 -5.71 -23.64 -14.08
CA SER A 141 -5.52 -24.92 -14.77
C SER A 141 -4.06 -25.37 -14.70
N GLY A 142 -3.81 -26.66 -14.86
CA GLY A 142 -2.45 -27.19 -14.89
C GLY A 142 -1.77 -27.27 -13.51
N THR A 143 -0.46 -27.07 -13.47
CA THR A 143 0.35 -27.29 -12.26
C THR A 143 0.53 -25.99 -11.49
N ILE A 144 0.06 -25.98 -10.24
CA ILE A 144 0.28 -24.88 -9.31
C ILE A 144 1.74 -24.92 -8.84
N LEU A 145 2.42 -23.78 -8.95
CA LEU A 145 3.81 -23.61 -8.55
C LEU A 145 3.93 -23.00 -7.16
N LYS A 146 3.13 -21.96 -6.89
CA LYS A 146 3.09 -21.22 -5.63
C LYS A 146 1.70 -20.66 -5.40
N ALA A 147 1.24 -20.65 -4.15
CA ALA A 147 0.09 -19.85 -3.75
C ALA A 147 0.36 -19.12 -2.44
N PHE A 148 -0.09 -17.88 -2.35
CA PHE A 148 0.06 -17.03 -1.18
C PHE A 148 -1.28 -16.48 -0.74
N LEU A 149 -1.58 -16.60 0.55
CA LEU A 149 -2.68 -15.95 1.23
C LEU A 149 -2.14 -14.70 1.93
N TYR A 150 -2.83 -13.58 1.76
CA TYR A 150 -2.55 -12.32 2.46
C TYR A 150 -3.78 -11.89 3.25
N TRP A 151 -3.56 -11.24 4.38
CA TRP A 151 -4.63 -10.62 5.17
C TRP A 151 -4.12 -9.44 5.96
N GLN A 152 -5.01 -8.47 6.21
CA GLN A 152 -4.64 -7.22 6.87
C GLN A 152 -5.80 -6.68 7.71
N GLY A 153 -5.46 -6.03 8.81
CA GLY A 153 -6.41 -5.19 9.53
C GLY A 153 -5.85 -4.53 10.78
N PRO A 154 -6.66 -3.68 11.42
CA PRO A 154 -6.29 -2.98 12.65
C PRO A 154 -6.14 -3.91 13.86
N THR A 155 -5.26 -3.52 14.78
CA THR A 155 -4.86 -4.29 15.95
C THR A 155 -4.48 -3.40 17.15
N ARG A 156 -4.82 -3.87 18.36
CA ARG A 156 -4.41 -3.28 19.65
C ARG A 156 -3.20 -4.01 20.26
N SER A 157 -2.34 -4.52 19.40
CA SER A 157 -1.19 -5.32 19.80
C SER A 157 0.04 -4.90 19.00
N SER A 158 1.18 -4.87 19.68
CA SER A 158 2.51 -4.77 19.07
C SER A 158 3.15 -6.15 18.84
N ASP A 159 2.45 -7.22 19.18
CA ASP A 159 2.88 -8.59 18.89
C ASP A 159 2.68 -8.88 17.40
N GLN A 160 3.76 -9.26 16.73
CA GLN A 160 3.74 -9.68 15.32
C GLN A 160 2.87 -10.91 15.11
N GLU A 161 2.71 -11.76 16.12
CA GLU A 161 1.93 -13.00 16.02
C GLU A 161 0.43 -12.81 16.31
N ALA A 162 -0.02 -11.58 16.58
CA ALA A 162 -1.40 -11.28 17.02
C ALA A 162 -2.50 -11.84 16.09
N ASN A 163 -2.24 -11.95 14.78
CA ASN A 163 -3.07 -12.66 13.80
C ASN A 163 -2.27 -13.58 12.87
N ALA A 164 -1.08 -14.04 13.28
CA ALA A 164 -0.25 -14.87 12.41
C ALA A 164 -0.89 -16.24 12.12
N SER A 165 -1.67 -16.80 13.05
CA SER A 165 -2.39 -18.05 12.83
C SER A 165 -3.85 -17.80 12.43
N VAL A 166 -4.24 -18.26 11.25
CA VAL A 166 -5.61 -18.20 10.71
C VAL A 166 -6.01 -19.55 10.12
N ASN A 167 -7.29 -19.79 9.88
CA ASN A 167 -7.76 -21.03 9.29
C ASN A 167 -8.11 -20.83 7.81
N PHE A 168 -7.46 -21.60 6.94
CA PHE A 168 -7.64 -21.62 5.50
C PHE A 168 -8.06 -23.02 5.05
N ASN A 169 -9.27 -23.12 4.50
CA ASN A 169 -9.86 -24.37 4.02
C ASN A 169 -9.84 -25.50 5.07
N GLY A 170 -10.19 -25.16 6.32
CA GLY A 170 -10.21 -26.10 7.44
C GLY A 170 -8.84 -26.42 8.04
N THR A 171 -7.75 -25.87 7.51
CA THR A 171 -6.39 -26.07 8.02
C THR A 171 -5.84 -24.78 8.61
N ASP A 172 -5.20 -24.86 9.78
CA ASP A 172 -4.51 -23.72 10.34
C ASP A 172 -3.24 -23.43 9.55
N VAL A 173 -3.11 -22.19 9.09
CA VAL A 173 -1.94 -21.67 8.39
C VAL A 173 -1.30 -20.58 9.24
N PHE A 174 0.02 -20.51 9.19
CA PHE A 174 0.80 -19.51 9.90
C PHE A 174 1.42 -18.54 8.90
N GLY A 175 1.14 -17.25 9.06
CA GLY A 175 1.65 -16.18 8.21
C GLY A 175 2.79 -15.42 8.86
N ASP A 176 3.73 -15.00 8.02
CA ASP A 176 4.74 -14.03 8.39
C ASP A 176 4.08 -12.65 8.48
N ASN A 177 4.33 -11.91 9.55
CA ASN A 177 4.01 -10.48 9.60
C ASN A 177 4.91 -9.75 8.58
N ILE A 178 4.28 -9.09 7.62
CA ILE A 178 4.96 -8.35 6.54
C ILE A 178 4.96 -6.83 6.79
N GLY A 179 4.39 -6.37 7.91
CA GLY A 179 4.56 -4.99 8.34
C GLY A 179 3.51 -4.49 9.32
N PHE A 180 3.92 -3.45 10.05
CA PHE A 180 3.04 -2.59 10.86
C PHE A 180 2.77 -1.29 10.11
N SER A 181 1.61 -0.70 10.36
CA SER A 181 1.27 0.63 9.85
C SER A 181 0.23 1.30 10.76
N ASN A 182 -0.32 2.44 10.33
CA ASN A 182 -1.39 3.16 11.02
C ASN A 182 -2.67 2.30 11.13
N ASP A 183 -3.60 2.73 11.98
CA ASP A 183 -4.70 1.93 12.52
C ASP A 183 -5.94 1.83 11.62
N ASN A 184 -5.81 2.25 10.36
CA ASN A 184 -6.89 2.41 9.40
C ASN A 184 -8.02 3.36 9.89
N CYS A 185 -7.70 4.32 10.76
CA CYS A 185 -8.65 5.29 11.33
C CYS A 185 -9.79 4.68 12.16
N TRP A 186 -9.59 3.52 12.77
CA TRP A 186 -10.61 2.81 13.56
C TRP A 186 -10.41 2.89 15.09
N GLY A 187 -9.44 3.68 15.57
CA GLY A 187 -9.12 3.85 16.98
C GLY A 187 -8.32 2.68 17.58
N PHE A 188 -7.56 1.97 16.75
CA PHE A 188 -6.63 0.91 17.13
C PHE A 188 -5.22 1.46 17.33
N GLU A 189 -4.27 0.61 17.73
CA GLU A 189 -2.90 1.06 18.00
C GLU A 189 -2.03 1.05 16.74
N ASN A 190 -2.33 0.13 15.82
CA ASN A 190 -1.66 -0.05 14.54
C ASN A 190 -2.55 -0.91 13.63
N SER A 191 -2.10 -1.15 12.41
CA SER A 191 -2.52 -2.29 11.60
C SER A 191 -1.36 -3.23 11.37
N GLN A 192 -1.69 -4.50 11.09
CA GLN A 192 -0.72 -5.52 10.72
C GLN A 192 -1.17 -6.25 9.47
N ALA A 193 -0.22 -6.50 8.56
CA ALA A 193 -0.42 -7.30 7.37
C ALA A 193 0.40 -8.61 7.45
N TYR A 194 -0.14 -9.66 6.85
CA TYR A 194 0.42 -11.00 6.91
C TYR A 194 0.44 -11.67 5.55
N ARG A 195 1.39 -12.59 5.37
CA ARG A 195 1.50 -13.47 4.20
C ARG A 195 1.77 -14.91 4.64
N ALA A 196 1.04 -15.88 4.10
CA ALA A 196 1.32 -17.31 4.25
C ALA A 196 1.45 -17.99 2.88
N GLU A 197 2.40 -18.92 2.73
CA GLU A 197 2.43 -19.82 1.58
C GLU A 197 1.42 -20.95 1.78
N VAL A 198 0.42 -21.02 0.89
CA VAL A 198 -0.71 -21.96 0.97
C VAL A 198 -0.76 -22.95 -0.19
N THR A 199 0.34 -23.12 -0.93
CA THR A 199 0.46 -23.98 -2.11
C THR A 199 -0.13 -25.39 -1.90
N ASN A 200 0.11 -25.99 -0.74
CA ASN A 200 -0.34 -27.34 -0.42
C ASN A 200 -1.85 -27.44 -0.07
N PHE A 201 -2.54 -26.31 0.06
CA PHE A 201 -3.95 -26.24 0.48
C PHE A 201 -4.88 -25.80 -0.66
N VAL A 202 -4.33 -25.45 -1.82
CA VAL A 202 -5.07 -24.93 -2.98
C VAL A 202 -5.17 -25.96 -4.11
N SER A 203 -5.70 -27.15 -3.84
CA SER A 203 -5.69 -28.27 -4.79
C SER A 203 -6.28 -27.98 -6.18
N THR A 204 -7.27 -27.08 -6.27
CA THR A 204 -7.89 -26.63 -7.54
C THR A 204 -7.33 -25.31 -8.07
N GLY A 205 -6.55 -24.59 -7.25
CA GLY A 205 -6.15 -23.18 -7.45
C GLY A 205 -7.29 -22.16 -7.45
N THR A 206 -8.50 -22.54 -7.86
CA THR A 206 -9.61 -21.61 -8.13
C THR A 206 -10.48 -21.32 -6.90
N GLY A 207 -10.54 -22.24 -5.93
CA GLY A 207 -11.50 -22.18 -4.81
C GLY A 207 -12.84 -22.86 -5.14
N PRO A 208 -13.87 -22.66 -4.29
CA PRO A 208 -13.88 -21.80 -3.10
C PRO A 208 -13.05 -22.36 -1.94
N TYR A 209 -12.39 -21.46 -1.20
CA TYR A 209 -11.66 -21.77 0.04
C TYR A 209 -12.31 -21.06 1.22
N SER A 210 -12.64 -21.81 2.28
CA SER A 210 -13.20 -21.22 3.50
C SER A 210 -12.13 -20.46 4.28
N LEU A 211 -12.52 -19.31 4.84
CA LEU A 211 -11.69 -18.48 5.70
C LEU A 211 -12.35 -18.41 7.08
N SER A 212 -11.58 -18.64 8.14
CA SER A 212 -12.06 -18.39 9.50
C SER A 212 -10.91 -18.06 10.45
N ASN A 213 -11.25 -17.71 11.70
CA ASN A 213 -10.28 -17.38 12.74
C ASN A 213 -9.47 -16.10 12.46
N PHE A 214 -10.04 -15.12 11.74
CA PHE A 214 -9.38 -13.83 11.47
C PHE A 214 -9.75 -12.72 12.48
N LEU A 215 -10.77 -12.92 13.31
CA LEU A 215 -11.12 -12.03 14.42
C LEU A 215 -10.56 -12.63 15.72
N LYS A 216 -9.74 -11.87 16.47
CA LYS A 216 -9.11 -12.35 17.72
C LYS A 216 -9.45 -11.47 18.90
N ASN A 217 -9.32 -12.05 20.09
CA ASN A 217 -9.30 -11.32 21.37
C ASN A 217 -10.45 -10.30 21.47
N GLU A 218 -11.68 -10.77 21.24
CA GLU A 218 -12.90 -9.95 21.31
C GLU A 218 -12.90 -8.73 20.37
N GLY A 219 -12.16 -8.82 19.26
CA GLY A 219 -12.06 -7.75 18.27
C GLY A 219 -10.86 -6.83 18.44
N ASN A 220 -9.94 -7.13 19.37
CA ASN A 220 -8.66 -6.41 19.47
C ASN A 220 -7.75 -6.64 18.27
N THR A 221 -7.98 -7.70 17.50
CA THR A 221 -7.35 -7.90 16.19
C THR A 221 -8.45 -8.19 15.19
N ASN A 222 -8.65 -7.30 14.22
CA ASN A 222 -9.90 -7.24 13.48
C ASN A 222 -9.65 -7.08 11.98
N ILE A 223 -9.39 -8.21 11.31
CA ILE A 223 -9.00 -8.24 9.90
C ILE A 223 -10.12 -7.71 8.99
N ASN A 224 -9.74 -6.84 8.06
CA ASN A 224 -10.64 -6.19 7.13
C ASN A 224 -10.98 -7.09 5.94
N GLY A 225 -10.00 -7.84 5.46
CA GLY A 225 -10.11 -8.71 4.30
C GLY A 225 -8.89 -9.60 4.12
N ALA A 226 -8.99 -10.47 3.11
CA ALA A 226 -7.93 -11.37 2.70
C ALA A 226 -7.84 -11.43 1.18
N SER A 227 -6.69 -11.85 0.66
CA SER A 227 -6.47 -12.09 -0.75
C SER A 227 -5.64 -13.33 -1.02
N ILE A 228 -5.81 -13.91 -2.20
CA ILE A 228 -5.03 -15.06 -2.65
C ILE A 228 -4.39 -14.75 -4.00
N ILE A 229 -3.14 -15.16 -4.17
CA ILE A 229 -2.40 -15.13 -5.43
C ILE A 229 -1.91 -16.55 -5.71
N VAL A 230 -2.18 -17.07 -6.90
CA VAL A 230 -1.82 -18.43 -7.33
C VAL A 230 -1.04 -18.34 -8.64
N PHE A 231 0.20 -18.81 -8.62
CA PHE A 231 1.04 -18.99 -9.81
C PHE A 231 0.96 -20.42 -10.30
N PHE A 232 0.79 -20.60 -11.60
CA PHE A 232 0.65 -21.92 -12.21
C PHE A 232 1.22 -21.94 -13.62
N VAL A 233 1.25 -23.13 -14.22
CA VAL A 233 1.53 -23.34 -15.64
C VAL A 233 0.41 -24.16 -16.25
N ASP A 234 -0.29 -23.59 -17.24
CA ASP A 234 -1.42 -24.23 -17.90
C ASP A 234 -1.03 -25.13 -19.10
N GLY A 235 0.24 -25.07 -19.52
CA GLY A 235 0.80 -25.80 -20.66
C GLY A 235 0.88 -24.98 -21.96
N ASP A 236 0.37 -23.76 -21.98
CA ASP A 236 0.44 -22.82 -23.09
C ASP A 236 1.46 -21.70 -22.82
N SER A 237 2.71 -21.89 -23.23
CA SER A 237 3.73 -20.85 -23.05
C SER A 237 3.48 -19.52 -23.79
N SER A 238 2.45 -19.42 -24.64
CA SER A 238 2.16 -18.22 -25.41
C SER A 238 1.46 -17.11 -24.62
N ASN A 239 0.84 -17.45 -23.48
CA ASN A 239 0.14 -16.51 -22.59
C ASN A 239 0.95 -16.16 -21.32
N ASN A 240 2.03 -16.90 -21.04
CA ASN A 240 2.92 -16.73 -19.90
C ASN A 240 3.46 -15.31 -19.73
N ARG A 241 3.70 -14.93 -18.47
CA ARG A 241 4.19 -13.61 -18.07
C ARG A 241 5.26 -13.69 -16.98
N ASP A 242 5.95 -12.58 -16.82
CA ASP A 242 6.82 -12.33 -15.67
C ASP A 242 6.08 -11.49 -14.64
N TYR A 243 6.08 -11.97 -13.40
CA TYR A 243 5.47 -11.32 -12.26
C TYR A 243 6.53 -10.92 -11.25
N VAL A 244 6.43 -9.69 -10.77
CA VAL A 244 7.23 -9.16 -9.67
C VAL A 244 6.25 -8.77 -8.57
N LEU A 245 6.38 -9.42 -7.42
CA LEU A 245 5.52 -9.21 -6.26
C LEU A 245 6.22 -8.33 -5.24
N PHE A 246 5.44 -7.38 -4.74
CA PHE A 246 5.80 -6.53 -3.63
C PHE A 246 4.73 -6.66 -2.55
N ASP A 247 5.18 -6.74 -1.30
CA ASP A 247 4.30 -6.79 -0.14
C ASP A 247 4.88 -6.01 1.03
N GLY A 248 3.98 -5.60 1.93
CA GLY A 248 4.27 -4.78 3.10
C GLY A 248 2.98 -4.31 3.76
N ASN A 249 3.13 -3.37 4.68
CA ASN A 249 2.02 -2.60 5.24
C ASN A 249 2.43 -1.12 5.23
N ASP A 250 1.52 -0.24 4.82
CA ASP A 250 1.86 1.17 4.58
C ASP A 250 0.65 2.07 4.83
N SER A 251 0.90 3.33 5.19
CA SER A 251 -0.12 4.35 5.44
C SER A 251 0.33 5.70 4.93
N ASN A 252 -0.63 6.48 4.45
CA ASN A 252 -0.44 7.89 4.15
C ASN A 252 -0.60 8.79 5.39
N ILE A 253 -0.78 8.19 6.58
CA ILE A 253 -0.76 8.88 7.87
C ILE A 253 0.60 8.66 8.52
N GLU A 254 1.26 9.75 8.90
CA GLU A 254 2.54 9.72 9.62
C GLU A 254 2.46 8.80 10.84
N ASN A 255 3.39 7.86 10.92
CA ASN A 255 3.53 6.93 12.04
C ASN A 255 5.00 6.49 12.18
N VAL A 256 5.28 5.60 13.13
CA VAL A 256 6.67 5.17 13.45
C VAL A 256 7.09 3.88 12.75
N TYR A 257 6.21 3.26 11.95
CA TYR A 257 6.41 1.93 11.38
C TYR A 257 6.82 1.94 9.91
N ASP A 258 6.36 2.93 9.14
CA ASP A 258 6.58 3.07 7.70
C ASP A 258 6.89 4.53 7.31
N ALA A 259 7.25 4.74 6.04
CA ALA A 259 7.48 6.07 5.49
C ALA A 259 6.18 6.85 5.30
N LEU A 260 6.23 8.18 5.48
CA LEU A 260 5.06 9.03 5.25
C LEU A 260 4.63 8.99 3.78
N GLY A 261 3.39 8.55 3.55
CA GLY A 261 2.78 8.55 2.23
C GLY A 261 2.95 7.18 1.57
N TRP A 262 2.00 6.79 0.73
CA TRP A 262 2.12 5.56 -0.02
C TRP A 262 3.14 5.72 -1.14
N ASN A 263 4.38 5.37 -0.84
CA ASN A 263 5.44 5.40 -1.81
C ASN A 263 6.26 4.12 -1.75
N VAL A 264 6.38 3.48 -2.90
CA VAL A 264 7.15 2.26 -3.07
C VAL A 264 8.04 2.41 -4.29
N ASN A 265 9.30 2.03 -4.15
CA ASN A 265 10.21 1.95 -5.29
C ASN A 265 10.18 0.56 -5.92
N LEU A 266 9.79 0.50 -7.19
CA LEU A 266 9.58 -0.74 -7.93
C LEU A 266 10.88 -1.21 -8.59
N ASN A 267 11.74 -1.80 -7.78
CA ASN A 267 13.03 -2.32 -8.24
C ASN A 267 12.90 -3.71 -8.89
N ASN A 268 13.96 -4.16 -9.57
CA ASN A 268 14.07 -5.51 -10.16
C ASN A 268 13.04 -5.82 -11.26
N ILE A 269 12.47 -4.80 -11.88
CA ILE A 269 11.61 -4.94 -13.06
C ILE A 269 12.46 -4.76 -14.32
N ASN A 270 12.76 -5.87 -15.00
CA ASN A 270 13.42 -5.84 -16.31
C ASN A 270 12.39 -5.61 -17.42
N TYR A 271 11.99 -4.36 -17.60
CA TYR A 271 11.11 -3.97 -18.69
C TYR A 271 11.89 -3.64 -19.96
N VAL A 272 11.46 -4.19 -21.11
CA VAL A 272 12.07 -3.93 -22.42
C VAL A 272 11.10 -3.22 -23.34
N THR A 273 9.92 -3.81 -23.59
CA THR A 273 8.85 -3.26 -24.43
C THR A 273 7.51 -3.88 -24.02
N GLY A 274 6.39 -3.33 -24.51
CA GLY A 274 5.06 -3.95 -24.41
C GLY A 274 4.21 -3.40 -23.28
N ASN A 275 3.06 -4.04 -23.04
CA ASN A 275 2.12 -3.60 -22.01
C ASN A 275 2.54 -4.15 -20.65
N VAL A 276 2.45 -3.28 -19.64
CA VAL A 276 2.56 -3.62 -18.23
C VAL A 276 1.20 -3.40 -17.58
N SER A 277 0.81 -4.25 -16.65
CA SER A 277 -0.33 -4.00 -15.79
C SER A 277 0.07 -4.01 -14.32
N MET A 278 -0.66 -3.26 -13.52
CA MET A 278 -0.53 -3.24 -12.08
C MET A 278 -1.81 -3.83 -11.47
N LEU A 279 -1.67 -4.82 -10.60
CA LEU A 279 -2.75 -5.37 -9.79
C LEU A 279 -2.52 -4.96 -8.34
N LEU A 280 -3.54 -4.43 -7.68
CA LEU A 280 -3.49 -4.02 -6.29
C LEU A 280 -4.53 -4.81 -5.50
N HIS A 281 -4.11 -5.46 -4.42
CA HIS A 281 -4.99 -6.07 -3.44
C HIS A 281 -5.15 -5.11 -2.27
N VAL A 282 -6.32 -4.47 -2.19
CA VAL A 282 -6.61 -3.43 -1.20
C VAL A 282 -7.88 -3.76 -0.44
N SER A 283 -7.81 -3.79 0.89
CA SER A 283 -8.98 -4.02 1.75
C SER A 283 -8.95 -3.10 2.97
N ASP A 284 -9.43 -1.87 2.80
CA ASP A 284 -9.62 -0.98 3.94
C ASP A 284 -11.00 -1.15 4.61
N GLY A 285 -11.99 -1.75 3.94
CA GLY A 285 -13.31 -1.91 4.56
C GLY A 285 -14.08 -0.59 4.75
N GLN A 286 -13.61 0.51 4.17
CA GLN A 286 -14.25 1.82 4.20
C GLN A 286 -14.89 2.15 2.83
N VAL A 287 -15.77 3.16 2.79
CA VAL A 287 -16.48 3.65 1.58
C VAL A 287 -16.05 5.07 1.21
N TRP A 288 -14.81 5.42 1.54
CA TRP A 288 -14.30 6.76 1.38
C TRP A 288 -13.74 6.93 -0.03
N LEU A 289 -13.59 8.17 -0.47
CA LEU A 289 -12.98 8.47 -1.76
C LEU A 289 -11.46 8.26 -1.69
N ASP A 290 -10.89 7.73 -2.76
CA ASP A 290 -9.45 7.55 -2.93
C ASP A 290 -8.84 8.73 -3.68
N ASP A 291 -7.54 8.96 -3.49
CA ASP A 291 -6.74 9.81 -4.37
C ASP A 291 -6.22 9.00 -5.56
N ASN A 292 -5.72 9.69 -6.58
CA ASN A 292 -5.10 9.07 -7.75
C ASN A 292 -3.88 8.22 -7.37
N LEU A 293 -3.69 7.14 -8.12
CA LEU A 293 -2.42 6.42 -8.14
C LEU A 293 -1.45 7.14 -9.07
N TYR A 294 -0.21 7.31 -8.60
CA TYR A 294 0.86 7.94 -9.37
C TYR A 294 1.98 6.93 -9.66
N LEU A 295 2.42 6.88 -10.91
CA LEU A 295 3.63 6.18 -11.33
C LEU A 295 4.64 7.21 -11.85
N ASN A 296 5.78 7.35 -11.17
CA ASN A 296 6.78 8.38 -11.49
C ASN A 296 6.18 9.78 -11.64
N SER A 297 5.34 10.17 -10.68
CA SER A 297 4.60 11.45 -10.64
C SER A 297 3.55 11.64 -11.74
N ILE A 298 3.21 10.60 -12.51
CA ILE A 298 2.14 10.63 -13.50
C ILE A 298 0.93 9.90 -12.93
N ALA A 299 -0.22 10.56 -12.86
CA ALA A 299 -1.48 9.92 -12.47
C ALA A 299 -1.86 8.84 -13.50
N ILE A 300 -2.11 7.61 -13.02
CA ILE A 300 -2.52 6.45 -13.85
C ILE A 300 -3.98 6.07 -13.67
N THR A 301 -4.69 6.78 -12.81
CA THR A 301 -6.13 6.69 -12.57
C THR A 301 -6.75 8.07 -12.75
N ASP A 302 -8.03 8.11 -13.06
CA ASP A 302 -8.79 9.33 -13.31
C ASP A 302 -10.07 9.42 -12.46
N THR A 303 -10.17 8.57 -11.43
CA THR A 303 -11.33 8.52 -10.53
C THR A 303 -10.90 8.71 -9.08
N ASN A 304 -11.84 9.21 -8.28
CA ASN A 304 -11.72 9.39 -6.84
C ASN A 304 -12.27 8.19 -6.05
N GLN A 305 -12.41 7.03 -6.70
CA GLN A 305 -12.93 5.80 -6.10
C GLN A 305 -12.34 4.62 -6.87
N ILE A 306 -11.06 4.39 -6.64
CA ILE A 306 -10.27 3.36 -7.31
C ILE A 306 -10.47 2.02 -6.59
N PHE A 307 -10.70 2.08 -5.27
CA PHE A 307 -10.87 0.94 -4.38
C PHE A 307 -12.26 0.96 -3.75
N GLU A 308 -13.00 -0.11 -3.95
CA GLU A 308 -14.25 -0.35 -3.22
C GLU A 308 -13.92 -1.06 -1.92
N GLY A 309 -13.65 -0.34 -0.83
CA GLY A 309 -13.16 -0.98 0.41
C GLY A 309 -14.07 -2.09 0.98
N LYS A 310 -15.35 -2.15 0.62
CA LYS A 310 -16.30 -3.22 1.03
C LYS A 310 -16.25 -4.48 0.16
N SER A 311 -15.64 -4.41 -1.00
CA SER A 311 -15.47 -5.54 -1.90
C SER A 311 -14.00 -5.60 -2.33
N VAL A 312 -13.69 -6.59 -3.13
CA VAL A 312 -12.39 -6.80 -3.74
C VAL A 312 -12.69 -7.44 -5.09
N PRO A 313 -11.81 -7.29 -6.10
CA PRO A 313 -11.99 -7.95 -7.39
C PRO A 313 -12.14 -9.46 -7.25
#